data_AF-A0A5C7NWI9-F1
#
_entry.id   AF-A0A5C7NWI9-F1
#
_cell.length_a   1.000
_cell.length_b   1.000
_cell.length_c   1.000
_cell.angle_alpha   90.00
_cell.angle_beta   90.00
_cell.angle_gamma   90.00
#
_symmetry.space_group_name_H-M   'P 1'
#
loop_
_entity.id
_entity.type
_entity.pdbx_description
1 polymer ?
#
loop_
_entity_poly.entity_id
_entity_poly.type
_entity_poly.pdbx_seq_one_letter_code
_entity_poly.pdbx_strand_id
1 'polypeptide(L)' 'EPTGNLDSQMARSVMDLLEELHRDGATIVMVTHDPQLAARAPRNIHVVDGQVLDLSPDQRLHARVA' A
#
# COMPACT_ATOMS: atom_id res chain seq x y z
N GLU A 1 -3.65 1.81 9.72
CA GLU A 1 -4.21 2.50 8.54
C GLU A 1 -4.00 4.00 8.67
N PRO A 2 -3.42 4.69 7.67
CA PRO A 2 -3.04 6.10 7.79
C PRO A 2 -4.18 7.10 7.54
N THR A 3 -5.32 6.66 6.99
CA THR A 3 -6.41 7.55 6.53
C THR A 3 -7.72 7.39 7.30
N GLY A 4 -7.82 6.48 8.28
CA GLY A 4 -9.09 6.09 8.90
C GLY A 4 -9.86 7.17 9.67
N ASN A 5 -9.25 8.33 9.96
CA ASN A 5 -9.88 9.48 10.62
C ASN A 5 -9.81 10.77 9.79
N LEU A 6 -9.55 10.65 8.48
CA LEU A 6 -9.40 11.78 7.58
C LEU A 6 -10.61 11.86 6.64
N ASP A 7 -10.96 13.08 6.22
CA ASP A 7 -11.88 13.23 5.10
C ASP A 7 -11.24 12.76 3.79
N SER A 8 -12.07 12.58 2.76
CA SER A 8 -11.62 12.06 1.46
C SER A 8 -10.56 12.92 0.77
N GLN A 9 -10.51 14.24 1.03
CA GLN A 9 -9.52 15.13 0.45
C GLN A 9 -8.18 14.97 1.17
N MET A 10 -8.19 15.00 2.50
CA MET A 10 -7.00 14.77 3.31
C MET A 10 -6.40 13.38 3.09
N ALA A 11 -7.24 12.35 2.97
CA ALA A 11 -6.80 10.99 2.66
C ALA A 11 -6.05 10.91 1.32
N ARG A 12 -6.51 11.64 0.30
CA ARG A 12 -5.80 11.74 -1.00
C ARG A 12 -4.45 12.41 -0.85
N SER A 13 -4.36 13.53 -0.13
CA SER A 13 -3.10 14.23 0.08
C SER A 13 -2.07 13.37 0.82
N VAL A 14 -2.51 12.57 1.80
CA VAL A 14 -1.63 11.62 2.48
C VAL A 14 -1.12 10.56 1.50
N MET A 15 -1.98 10.04 0.63
CA MET A 15 -1.57 9.07 -0.39
C MET A 15 -0.61 9.66 -1.42
N ASP A 16 -0.82 10.92 -1.84
CA ASP A 16 0.09 11.62 -2.76
C ASP A 16 1.50 11.73 -2.14
N LEU A 17 1.58 12.08 -0.86
CA LEU A 17 2.85 12.13 -0.12
C LEU A 17 3.52 10.75 -0.02
N LEU A 18 2.75 9.70 0.26
CA LEU A 18 3.31 8.34 0.34
C LEU A 18 3.84 7.87 -1.03
N GLU A 19 3.16 8.21 -2.12
CA GLU A 19 3.63 7.93 -3.48
C GLU A 19 4.92 8.70 -3.82
N GLU A 20 5.02 9.96 -3.41
CA GLU A 20 6.25 10.75 -3.52
C GLU A 20 7.42 10.10 -2.79
N LEU A 21 7.24 9.75 -1.52
CA LEU A 21 8.26 9.09 -0.72
C LEU A 21 8.67 7.74 -1.32
N HIS A 22 7.72 6.97 -1.85
CA HIS A 22 8.02 5.71 -2.51
C HIS A 22 8.88 5.92 -3.76
N ARG A 23 8.54 6.92 -4.58
CA ARG A 23 9.30 7.30 -5.77
C ARG A 23 10.72 7.75 -5.41
N ASP A 24 10.91 8.36 -4.25
CA ASP A 24 12.22 8.78 -3.73
C ASP A 24 13.03 7.62 -3.13
N GLY A 25 12.53 6.39 -3.20
CA GLY A 25 13.23 5.16 -2.82
C GLY A 25 12.80 4.59 -1.46
N ALA A 26 11.84 5.21 -0.77
CA ALA A 26 11.29 4.62 0.44
C ALA A 26 10.49 3.35 0.13
N THR A 27 10.68 2.31 0.95
CA THR A 27 9.76 1.17 0.96
C THR A 27 8.67 1.42 1.97
N ILE A 28 7.43 1.46 1.52
CA ILE A 28 6.26 1.77 2.34
C ILE A 28 5.36 0.54 2.42
N VAL A 29 4.99 0.16 3.64
CA VAL A 29 3.94 -0.83 3.89
C VAL A 29 2.78 -0.09 4.54
N MET A 30 1.64 -0.11 3.86
CA MET A 30 0.41 0.53 4.33
C MET A 30 -0.69 -0.52 4.45
N VAL A 31 -1.53 -0.38 5.46
CA VAL A 31 -2.76 -1.15 5.63
C VAL A 31 -3.94 -0.22 5.41
N THR A 32 -4.91 -0.62 4.60
CA THR A 32 -6.17 0.11 4.42
C THR A 32 -7.32 -0.87 4.19
N HIS A 33 -8.53 -0.47 4.58
CA HIS A 33 -9.76 -1.17 4.21
C HIS A 33 -10.44 -0.55 2.98
N ASP A 34 -9.93 0.57 2.45
CA ASP A 34 -10.47 1.26 1.28
C ASP A 34 -9.88 0.68 -0.02
N PRO A 35 -10.68 0.01 -0.87
CA PRO A 35 -10.21 -0.58 -2.11
C PRO A 35 -9.73 0.48 -3.13
N GLN A 36 -10.24 1.71 -3.07
CA GLN A 36 -9.80 2.80 -3.95
C GLN A 36 -8.39 3.25 -3.60
N LEU A 37 -8.07 3.34 -2.30
CA LEU A 37 -6.72 3.67 -1.86
C LEU A 37 -5.74 2.53 -2.12
N ALA A 38 -6.18 1.28 -1.89
CA ALA A 38 -5.37 0.10 -2.21
C ALA A 38 -5.03 0.04 -3.71
N ALA A 39 -5.97 0.36 -4.61
CA ALA A 39 -5.74 0.35 -6.05
C ALA A 39 -4.65 1.33 -6.53
N ARG A 40 -4.29 2.34 -5.72
CA ARG A 40 -3.19 3.27 -6.00
C ARG A 40 -1.81 2.64 -5.77
N ALA A 41 -1.72 1.60 -4.94
CA ALA A 41 -0.46 0.93 -4.68
C ALA A 41 -0.09 -0.02 -5.83
N PRO A 42 1.20 -0.11 -6.21
CA PRO A 42 1.65 -1.03 -7.26
C PRO A 42 1.54 -2.52 -6.86
N ARG A 43 1.40 -2.78 -5.56
CA ARG A 43 1.25 -4.13 -5.01
C ARG A 43 0.21 -4.12 -3.90
N ASN A 44 -0.77 -5.02 -4.01
CA ASN A 44 -1.80 -5.25 -3.01
C ASN A 44 -1.72 -6.68 -2.47
N ILE A 45 -1.86 -6.81 -1.14
CA ILE A 45 -1.90 -8.09 -0.44
C ILE A 45 -3.23 -8.15 0.31
N HIS A 46 -4.13 -9.02 -0.10
CA HIS A 46 -5.38 -9.26 0.61
C HIS A 46 -5.16 -10.25 1.76
N VAL A 47 -5.60 -9.84 2.95
CA VAL A 47 -5.60 -10.68 4.16
C VAL A 47 -7.03 -10.88 4.61
N VAL A 48 -7.45 -12.14 4.74
CA VAL A 48 -8.77 -12.55 5.21
C VAL A 48 -8.59 -13.62 6.27
N ASP A 49 -9.16 -13.42 7.46
CA ASP A 49 -9.06 -14.34 8.60
C ASP A 49 -7.61 -14.77 8.93
N GLY A 50 -6.67 -13.83 8.81
CA GLY A 50 -5.24 -14.07 9.05
C GLY A 50 -4.52 -14.83 7.94
N GLN A 51 -5.20 -15.14 6.84
CA GLN A 51 -4.65 -15.81 5.67
C GLN A 51 -4.41 -14.82 4.53
N VAL A 52 -3.30 -14.97 3.82
CA VAL A 52 -3.03 -14.21 2.59
C VAL A 52 -3.68 -14.93 1.41
N LEU A 53 -4.60 -14.26 0.72
CA LEU A 53 -5.37 -14.89 -0.36
C LEU A 53 -4.77 -14.69 -1.75
N ASP A 54 -3.97 -13.64 -1.96
CA ASP A 54 -3.63 -13.17 -3.31
C ASP A 54 -2.14 -12.86 -3.46
N LEU A 55 -1.30 -13.89 -3.35
CA LEU A 55 0.12 -13.80 -3.72
C LEU A 55 0.27 -14.19 -5.19
N SER A 56 0.30 -13.20 -6.09
CA SER A 56 0.78 -13.51 -7.44
C SER A 56 2.27 -13.90 -7.37
N PRO A 57 2.73 -14.91 -8.14
CA PRO A 57 4.12 -15.39 -8.05
C PRO A 57 5.19 -14.30 -8.26
N ASP A 58 4.83 -13.26 -9.02
CA ASP A 58 5.68 -12.10 -9.33
C ASP A 58 5.84 -11.11 -8.16
N GLN A 59 5.06 -11.28 -7.09
CA GLN A 59 5.09 -10.41 -5.91
C GLN A 59 6.03 -10.93 -4.81
N ARG A 60 6.90 -11.89 -5.09
CA ARG A 60 7.95 -12.26 -4.13
C ARG A 60 8.84 -11.04 -3.90
N LEU A 61 9.16 -10.76 -2.63
CA LEU A 61 10.07 -9.67 -2.29
C LEU A 61 11.45 -10.03 -2.90
N HIS A 62 11.77 -9.49 -4.07
CA HIS A 62 13.12 -9.54 -4.59
C HIS A 62 13.95 -8.63 -3.70
N ALA A 63 14.57 -9.22 -2.68
CA ALA A 63 15.61 -8.55 -1.92
C ALA A 63 16.72 -8.18 -2.91
N ARG A 64 16.68 -6.95 -3.40
CA ARG A 64 17.84 -6.34 -4.06
C ARG A 64 18.84 -6.05 -2.95
N VAL A 65 19.62 -7.07 -2.60
CA VAL A 65 20.85 -6.90 -1.84
C VAL A 65 21.77 -6.07 -2.74
N ALA A 66 22.02 -4.82 -2.33
CA ALA A 66 23.10 -4.02 -2.87
C ALA A 66 24.43 -4.51 -2.31
#